data_AF-A0A7S1GYH0-F1
#
_entry.id   AF-A0A7S1GYH0-F1
#
_cell.length_a   1.000
_cell.length_b   1.000
_cell.length_c   1.000
_cell.angle_alpha   90.00
_cell.angle_beta   90.00
_cell.angle_gamma   90.00
#
_symmetry.space_group_name_H-M   'P 1'
#
loop_
_entity.id
_entity.type
_entity.pdbx_description
1 polymer ?
#
loop_
_entity_poly.entity_id
_entity_poly.type
_entity_poly.pdbx_seq_one_letter_code
_entity_poly.pdbx_strand_id
1 'polypeptide(L)'
;NNRHVYLPSTRHSCPKRNRDHEKKRDLGGLVLKREGPKGFCSRWYADPLGGHHIRSFPRLSGLSPQKALIVQQISFTHDRDFTKVTGITHFDRVAVTFDGTLAISKTGMYTVCTRSDDGSHVYIDGAKVSASPGL
;
A
#
# COMPACT_ATOMS: atom_id res chain seq x y z
N ASN A 1 -4.30 14.38 -15.95
CA ASN A 1 -5.25 13.66 -15.09
C ASN A 1 -4.43 12.63 -14.32
N ASN A 2 -4.98 11.44 -14.07
CA ASN A 2 -4.33 10.25 -13.51
C ASN A 2 -4.11 10.32 -11.98
N ARG A 3 -4.59 9.28 -11.27
CA ARG A 3 -4.35 8.99 -9.85
C ARG A 3 -4.72 7.52 -9.53
N HIS A 4 -3.83 6.56 -9.79
CA HIS A 4 -4.07 5.11 -9.60
C HIS A 4 -4.02 4.61 -8.12
N VAL A 5 -4.78 3.57 -7.71
CA VAL A 5 -4.66 2.86 -6.41
C VAL A 5 -5.14 1.40 -6.51
N TYR A 6 -4.49 0.36 -5.93
CA TYR A 6 -5.12 -0.99 -5.92
C TYR A 6 -4.68 -1.97 -4.80
N LEU A 7 -5.63 -2.37 -3.94
CA LEU A 7 -5.49 -3.50 -3.01
C LEU A 7 -6.22 -4.75 -3.57
N PRO A 8 -5.81 -6.00 -3.26
CA PRO A 8 -4.83 -6.44 -2.25
C PRO A 8 -3.70 -7.35 -2.79
N SER A 9 -2.77 -7.80 -1.94
CA SER A 9 -2.04 -9.06 -2.17
C SER A 9 -1.48 -9.65 -0.87
N THR A 10 -1.48 -10.98 -0.75
CA THR A 10 -0.99 -11.69 0.45
C THR A 10 0.54 -11.76 0.49
N ARG A 11 1.10 -11.49 1.68
CA ARG A 11 2.44 -11.91 2.14
C ARG A 11 3.61 -11.66 1.18
N HIS A 12 3.90 -10.40 0.84
CA HIS A 12 5.22 -10.01 0.32
C HIS A 12 5.95 -9.14 1.36
N SER A 13 7.20 -9.48 1.71
CA SER A 13 7.88 -8.92 2.88
C SER A 13 8.29 -7.46 2.68
N CYS A 14 7.68 -6.58 3.48
CA CYS A 14 8.01 -5.16 3.55
C CYS A 14 9.43 -4.94 4.10
N PRO A 15 10.13 -3.87 3.70
CA PRO A 15 11.39 -3.48 4.34
C PRO A 15 11.17 -3.31 5.85
N LYS A 16 11.97 -3.99 6.66
CA LYS A 16 12.02 -3.73 8.10
C LYS A 16 12.71 -2.38 8.30
N ARG A 17 12.15 -1.52 9.16
CA ARG A 17 12.79 -0.25 9.55
C ARG A 17 14.23 -0.53 10.00
N ASN A 18 15.20 0.24 9.51
CA ASN A 18 16.57 0.14 9.99
C ASN A 18 16.60 0.42 11.49
N ARG A 19 17.24 -0.46 12.27
CA ARG A 19 17.31 -0.34 13.73
C ARG A 19 18.66 0.20 14.13
N ASP A 20 18.81 1.50 13.94
CA ASP A 20 19.97 2.24 14.41
C ASP A 20 19.95 2.29 15.95
N HIS A 21 20.76 1.44 16.57
CA HIS A 21 21.15 1.45 17.99
C HIS A 21 20.04 1.63 19.05
N GLU A 22 19.09 0.68 19.14
CA GLU A 22 18.34 0.47 20.40
C GLU A 22 18.95 -0.67 21.23
N LYS A 23 19.51 -0.32 22.38
CA LYS A 23 20.42 -1.15 23.19
C LYS A 23 19.61 -2.13 24.05
N LYS A 24 19.47 -3.38 23.58
CA LYS A 24 18.79 -4.46 24.32
C LYS A 24 19.24 -4.51 25.79
N ARG A 25 18.28 -4.40 26.70
CA ARG A 25 18.34 -5.02 28.03
C ARG A 25 17.23 -6.08 28.07
N ASP A 26 17.56 -7.26 28.55
CA ASP A 26 16.66 -8.42 28.49
C ASP A 26 16.01 -8.62 29.86
N LEU A 27 14.68 -8.50 29.92
CA LEU A 27 13.89 -8.69 31.13
C LEU A 27 12.51 -9.26 30.78
N GLY A 28 12.29 -10.52 31.17
CA GLY A 28 11.02 -11.13 31.55
C GLY A 28 9.77 -10.89 30.68
N GLY A 29 9.34 -11.94 29.97
CA GLY A 29 7.91 -12.27 29.89
C GLY A 29 6.99 -11.36 29.06
N LEU A 30 7.51 -10.42 28.28
CA LEU A 30 6.68 -9.65 27.35
C LEU A 30 6.51 -10.38 26.02
N VAL A 31 5.24 -10.67 25.67
CA VAL A 31 4.87 -10.94 24.27
C VAL A 31 5.27 -9.71 23.46
N LEU A 32 6.32 -9.86 22.65
CA LEU A 32 6.76 -8.82 21.72
C LEU A 32 5.69 -8.61 20.66
N LYS A 33 4.70 -7.78 21.00
CA LYS A 33 3.75 -7.15 20.09
C LYS A 33 4.59 -6.28 19.15
N ARG A 34 5.09 -6.91 18.09
CA ARG A 34 5.86 -6.26 17.03
C ARG A 34 4.93 -5.25 16.37
N GLU A 35 4.93 -4.02 16.88
CA GLU A 35 4.33 -2.91 16.17
C GLU A 35 4.88 -2.94 14.74
N GLY A 36 3.98 -3.03 13.77
CA GLY A 36 4.36 -2.86 12.37
C GLY A 36 5.03 -1.49 12.20
N PRO A 37 5.84 -1.30 11.16
CA PRO A 37 6.36 0.02 10.86
C PRO A 37 5.18 0.99 10.73
N LYS A 38 5.15 2.03 11.57
CA LYS A 38 4.05 3.01 11.60
C LYS A 38 3.86 3.58 10.19
N GLY A 39 2.62 3.53 9.71
CA GLY A 39 2.27 3.76 8.30
C GLY A 39 1.82 2.48 7.57
N PHE A 40 1.79 2.55 6.24
CA PHE A 40 1.38 1.48 5.33
C PHE A 40 2.57 1.02 4.48
N CYS A 41 2.74 -0.28 4.36
CA CYS A 41 3.67 -0.91 3.42
C CYS A 41 3.13 -0.82 2.00
N SER A 42 3.63 0.15 1.24
CA SER A 42 3.40 0.28 -0.19
C SER A 42 4.30 -0.69 -0.98
N ARG A 43 3.74 -1.31 -2.03
CA ARG A 43 4.48 -2.05 -3.06
C ARG A 43 3.98 -1.64 -4.43
N TRP A 44 4.91 -1.26 -5.29
CA TRP A 44 4.66 -0.56 -6.54
C TRP A 44 5.07 -1.45 -7.71
N TYR A 45 4.15 -1.57 -8.67
CA TYR A 45 4.27 -2.42 -9.85
C TYR A 45 4.16 -1.51 -11.07
N ALA A 46 5.29 -1.18 -11.67
CA ALA A 46 5.37 -0.48 -12.95
C ALA A 46 5.15 -1.46 -14.10
N ASP A 47 4.35 -1.04 -15.08
CA ASP A 47 3.95 -1.81 -16.27
C ASP A 47 3.55 -3.28 -15.98
N PRO A 48 2.60 -3.52 -15.04
CA PRO A 48 2.22 -4.87 -14.59
C PRO A 48 1.53 -5.72 -15.67
N LEU A 49 1.30 -5.15 -16.86
CA LEU A 49 0.72 -5.80 -18.04
C LEU A 49 1.69 -5.80 -19.24
N GLY A 50 2.97 -5.43 -19.06
CA GLY A 50 4.02 -5.60 -20.07
C GLY A 50 3.79 -4.89 -21.40
N GLY A 51 3.41 -3.61 -21.37
CA GLY A 51 3.21 -2.78 -22.56
C GLY A 51 1.75 -2.38 -22.81
N HIS A 52 0.80 -2.87 -22.01
CA HIS A 52 -0.64 -2.63 -22.18
C HIS A 52 -1.20 -1.64 -21.14
N HIS A 53 -2.27 -0.92 -21.53
CA HIS A 53 -2.98 0.00 -20.62
C HIS A 53 -3.80 -0.76 -19.58
N ILE A 54 -3.80 -0.25 -18.34
CA ILE A 54 -4.52 -0.87 -17.21
C ILE A 54 -6.01 -0.52 -17.29
N ARG A 55 -6.76 -1.23 -18.15
CA ARG A 55 -8.22 -1.11 -18.28
C ARG A 55 -9.01 -2.02 -17.32
N SER A 56 -8.29 -2.78 -16.50
CA SER A 56 -8.83 -3.75 -15.55
C SER A 56 -7.73 -4.10 -14.55
N PHE A 57 -8.13 -4.65 -13.40
CA PHE A 57 -7.18 -4.95 -12.33
C PHE A 57 -6.13 -5.99 -12.73
N PRO A 58 -4.83 -5.65 -12.70
CA PRO A 58 -3.78 -6.60 -13.01
C PRO A 58 -3.67 -7.63 -11.88
N ARG A 59 -3.43 -8.90 -12.23
CA ARG A 59 -3.16 -9.95 -11.26
C ARG A 59 -1.75 -9.78 -10.69
N LEU A 60 -1.64 -9.09 -9.56
CA LEU A 60 -0.35 -8.84 -8.89
C LEU A 60 0.25 -10.08 -8.19
N SER A 61 -0.50 -11.18 -8.06
CA SER A 61 0.01 -12.44 -7.48
C SER A 61 0.93 -13.16 -8.46
N GLY A 62 2.23 -13.16 -8.14
CA GLY A 62 3.31 -13.69 -8.99
C GLY A 62 4.22 -12.61 -9.57
N LEU A 63 3.89 -11.32 -9.43
CA LEU A 63 4.75 -10.21 -9.84
C LEU A 63 5.67 -9.76 -8.70
N SER A 64 6.90 -9.42 -9.03
CA SER A 64 7.83 -8.72 -8.13
C SER A 64 7.64 -7.20 -8.24
N PRO A 65 7.39 -6.46 -7.14
CA PRO A 65 7.29 -5.01 -7.18
C PRO A 65 8.67 -4.36 -7.37
N GLN A 66 8.79 -3.39 -8.29
CA GLN A 66 10.04 -2.65 -8.50
C GLN A 66 10.39 -1.74 -7.31
N LYS A 67 9.40 -1.40 -6.46
CA LYS A 67 9.64 -0.69 -5.19
C LYS A 67 8.75 -1.21 -4.08
N ALA A 68 9.30 -1.36 -2.89
CA ALA A 68 8.55 -1.52 -1.65
C ALA A 68 9.07 -0.55 -0.59
N LEU A 69 8.19 0.18 0.09
CA LEU A 69 8.55 1.12 1.17
C LEU A 69 7.35 1.44 2.08
N ILE A 70 7.62 2.04 3.23
CA ILE A 70 6.58 2.48 4.17
C ILE A 70 6.20 3.94 3.86
N VAL A 71 4.90 4.19 3.71
CA VAL A 71 4.32 5.55 3.57
C VAL A 71 3.42 5.85 4.76
N GLN A 72 3.45 7.07 5.29
CA GLN A 72 2.62 7.44 6.46
C GLN A 72 1.15 7.69 6.10
N GLN A 73 0.86 7.98 4.84
CA GLN A 73 -0.48 8.31 4.34
C GLN A 73 -0.68 7.73 2.93
N ILE A 74 -1.92 7.35 2.62
CA ILE A 74 -2.35 6.97 1.26
C ILE A 74 -3.06 8.18 0.66
N SER A 75 -2.28 9.16 0.21
CA SER A 75 -2.77 10.40 -0.40
C SER A 75 -1.82 10.83 -1.51
N PHE A 76 -2.16 10.46 -2.73
CA PHE A 76 -1.40 10.74 -3.95
C PHE A 76 -2.27 11.57 -4.89
N THR A 77 -1.74 12.69 -5.37
CA THR A 77 -2.55 13.76 -5.98
C THR A 77 -2.25 13.93 -7.47
N HIS A 78 -1.13 13.37 -7.95
CA HIS A 78 -0.73 13.24 -9.35
C HIS A 78 0.26 12.07 -9.45
N ASP A 79 0.43 11.45 -10.62
CA ASP A 79 1.41 10.34 -10.77
C ASP A 79 2.87 10.76 -10.51
N ARG A 80 3.21 12.04 -10.71
CA ARG A 80 4.50 12.62 -10.27
C ARG A 80 4.76 12.46 -8.76
N ASP A 81 3.72 12.27 -7.96
CA ASP A 81 3.85 11.97 -6.53
C ASP A 81 4.31 10.52 -6.30
N PHE A 82 4.02 9.59 -7.22
CA PHE A 82 4.62 8.24 -7.20
C PHE A 82 6.12 8.32 -7.47
N THR A 83 6.57 9.11 -8.46
CA THR A 83 7.99 9.25 -8.78
C THR A 83 8.79 9.83 -7.59
N LYS A 84 8.26 10.86 -6.91
CA LYS A 84 8.88 11.41 -5.68
C LYS A 84 9.11 10.35 -4.59
N VAL A 85 8.24 9.34 -4.53
CA VAL A 85 8.20 8.32 -3.47
C VAL A 85 8.92 7.03 -3.87
N THR A 86 9.09 6.76 -5.17
CA THR A 86 9.60 5.47 -5.69
C THR A 86 10.83 5.58 -6.58
N GLY A 87 10.94 6.65 -7.38
CA GLY A 87 11.82 6.76 -8.55
C GLY A 87 11.25 6.20 -9.85
N ILE A 88 10.02 5.64 -9.84
CA ILE A 88 9.36 5.10 -11.04
C ILE A 88 8.84 6.28 -11.90
N THR A 89 9.17 6.25 -13.20
CA THR A 89 8.80 7.28 -14.20
C THR A 89 7.74 6.82 -15.21
N HIS A 90 7.29 5.57 -15.13
CA HIS A 90 6.06 5.14 -15.80
C HIS A 90 4.89 5.67 -14.98
N PHE A 91 3.99 6.43 -15.62
CA PHE A 91 2.87 7.09 -14.97
C PHE A 91 1.58 6.29 -15.19
N ASP A 92 1.02 6.34 -16.40
CA ASP A 92 -0.25 5.71 -16.86
C ASP A 92 -0.37 4.17 -16.71
N ARG A 93 0.63 3.50 -16.11
CA ARG A 93 0.75 2.04 -16.00
C ARG A 93 1.35 1.62 -14.66
N VAL A 94 0.83 2.16 -13.56
CA VAL A 94 1.24 1.78 -12.19
C VAL A 94 0.09 1.13 -11.43
N ALA A 95 0.36 -0.02 -10.82
CA ALA A 95 -0.48 -0.58 -9.76
C ALA A 95 0.26 -0.52 -8.42
N VAL A 96 -0.46 -0.29 -7.32
CA VAL A 96 0.15 -0.14 -5.99
C VAL A 96 -0.72 -0.72 -4.86
N THR A 97 -0.18 -1.71 -4.16
CA THR A 97 -0.77 -2.28 -2.94
C THR A 97 -0.26 -1.55 -1.70
N PHE A 98 -1.12 -1.28 -0.72
CA PHE A 98 -0.79 -0.75 0.60
C PHE A 98 -1.31 -1.69 1.70
N ASP A 99 -0.42 -2.36 2.44
CA ASP A 99 -0.79 -3.17 3.60
C ASP A 99 -0.44 -2.45 4.91
N GLY A 100 -1.34 -2.42 5.88
CA GLY A 100 -1.10 -1.78 7.18
C GLY A 100 -2.23 -2.01 8.18
N THR A 101 -2.09 -1.44 9.38
CA THR A 101 -3.10 -1.52 10.45
C THR A 101 -3.58 -0.12 10.82
N LEU A 102 -4.88 0.15 10.68
CA LEU A 102 -5.49 1.39 11.15
C LEU A 102 -5.89 1.27 12.63
N ALA A 103 -5.30 2.09 13.49
CA ALA A 103 -5.66 2.13 14.91
C ALA A 103 -6.89 3.01 15.13
N ILE A 104 -8.04 2.39 15.41
CA ILE A 104 -9.28 3.09 15.76
C ILE A 104 -9.35 3.23 17.30
N SER A 105 -9.27 4.47 17.80
CA SER A 105 -9.23 4.77 19.24
C SER A 105 -10.60 5.00 19.88
N LYS A 106 -11.67 5.10 19.08
CA LYS A 106 -13.05 5.31 19.53
C LYS A 106 -13.99 4.36 18.78
N THR A 107 -14.79 3.59 19.51
CA THR A 107 -15.82 2.73 18.92
C THR A 107 -16.89 3.57 18.23
N GLY A 108 -17.30 3.16 17.02
CA GLY A 108 -18.33 3.83 16.22
C GLY A 108 -18.47 3.22 14.83
N MET A 109 -19.44 3.70 14.06
CA MET A 109 -19.57 3.38 12.64
C MET A 109 -18.69 4.34 11.81
N TYR A 110 -18.06 3.81 10.76
CA TYR A 110 -17.13 4.54 9.90
C TYR A 110 -17.42 4.28 8.42
N THR A 111 -17.41 5.34 7.60
CA THR A 111 -17.50 5.23 6.14
C THR A 111 -16.10 5.26 5.54
N VAL A 112 -15.76 4.26 4.71
CA VAL A 112 -14.45 4.17 4.04
C VAL A 112 -14.55 4.75 2.63
N CYS A 113 -14.16 6.01 2.48
CA CYS A 113 -14.16 6.71 1.20
C CYS A 113 -12.85 6.52 0.43
N THR A 114 -12.94 6.44 -0.90
CA THR A 114 -11.80 6.40 -1.83
C THR A 114 -12.00 7.36 -2.99
N ARG A 115 -10.91 7.77 -3.64
CA ARG A 115 -10.93 8.54 -4.89
C ARG A 115 -9.69 8.19 -5.71
N SER A 116 -9.90 7.71 -6.93
CA SER A 116 -8.90 7.29 -7.91
C SER A 116 -9.50 7.45 -9.31
N ASP A 117 -8.69 7.78 -10.32
CA ASP A 117 -9.15 7.85 -11.73
C ASP A 117 -9.33 6.42 -12.26
N ASP A 118 -8.28 5.60 -12.11
CA ASP A 118 -8.08 4.28 -12.75
C ASP A 118 -8.57 3.11 -11.87
N GLY A 119 -9.27 3.45 -10.79
CA GLY A 119 -9.92 2.52 -9.86
C GLY A 119 -9.23 2.37 -8.51
N SER A 120 -9.97 1.87 -7.53
CA SER A 120 -9.45 1.45 -6.21
C SER A 120 -10.35 0.39 -5.56
N HIS A 121 -9.77 -0.47 -4.72
CA HIS A 121 -10.48 -1.34 -3.78
C HIS A 121 -9.88 -1.16 -2.38
N VAL A 122 -10.72 -1.23 -1.34
CA VAL A 122 -10.27 -1.30 0.06
C VAL A 122 -10.87 -2.50 0.76
N TYR A 123 -10.04 -3.20 1.53
CA TYR A 123 -10.41 -4.32 2.37
C TYR A 123 -10.02 -4.02 3.82
N ILE A 124 -10.89 -4.36 4.78
CA ILE A 124 -10.61 -4.35 6.21
C ILE A 124 -10.91 -5.75 6.72
N ASP A 125 -9.96 -6.37 7.42
CA ASP A 125 -10.03 -7.74 7.95
C ASP A 125 -10.52 -8.80 6.94
N GLY A 126 -10.18 -8.59 5.65
CA GLY A 126 -10.56 -9.43 4.52
C GLY A 126 -11.90 -9.07 3.86
N ALA A 127 -12.78 -8.33 4.54
CA ALA A 127 -14.04 -7.85 3.96
C ALA A 127 -13.80 -6.63 3.05
N LYS A 128 -14.42 -6.62 1.86
CA LYS A 128 -14.35 -5.49 0.92
C LYS A 128 -15.28 -4.36 1.40
N VAL A 129 -14.72 -3.20 1.74
CA VAL A 129 -15.45 -2.08 2.36
C VAL A 129 -15.57 -0.84 1.48
N SER A 130 -14.77 -0.73 0.41
CA SER A 130 -14.83 0.40 -0.53
C SER A 130 -14.39 -0.04 -1.93
N ALA A 131 -14.95 0.61 -2.94
CA ALA A 131 -14.55 0.46 -4.34
C ALA A 131 -14.77 1.76 -5.11
N SER A 132 -13.74 2.22 -5.82
CA SER A 132 -13.90 3.11 -6.98
C SER A 132 -13.73 2.25 -8.25
N PRO A 133 -14.72 2.10 -9.13
CA PRO A 133 -14.62 1.24 -10.31
C PRO A 133 -13.98 1.97 -11.51
N GLY A 134 -12.96 2.78 -11.25
CA GLY A 134 -12.34 3.71 -12.20
C GLY A 134 -11.75 3.06 -13.46
N LEU A 135 -11.61 3.86 -14.52
CA LEU A 135 -11.61 3.42 -15.93
C LEU A 135 -10.64 4.22 -16.82
#